data_AF-A0AA38JQ64-F1
#
_entry.id   AF-A0AA38JQ64-F1
#
_cell.length_a   1.000
_cell.length_b   1.000
_cell.length_c   1.000
_cell.angle_alpha   90.00
_cell.angle_beta   90.00
_cell.angle_gamma   90.00
#
_symmetry.space_group_name_H-M   'P 1'
#
loop_
_entity.id
_entity.type
_entity.pdbx_description
1 polymer ?
#
loop_
_entity_poly.entity_id
_entity_poly.type
_entity_poly.pdbx_seq_one_letter_code
_entity_poly.pdbx_strand_id
1 'polypeptide(L)' 'QKRIITAREVSRCQGFPDRYIFLKADDLKDDIRRAYKQIGNAVPVPLALALGQSLSDALISSW' A
#
# COMPACT_ATOMS: atom_id res chain seq x y z
N GLN A 1 13.56 -4.26 19.76
CA GLN A 1 14.55 -3.96 18.70
C GLN A 1 14.77 -2.45 18.62
N LYS A 2 16.00 -1.97 18.45
CA LYS A 2 16.31 -0.54 18.24
C LYS A 2 16.72 -0.30 16.77
N ARG A 3 15.73 -0.32 15.85
CA ARG A 3 15.93 -0.09 14.41
C ARG A 3 14.71 0.61 13.81
N ILE A 4 14.87 1.19 12.62
CA ILE A 4 13.77 1.70 11.82
C ILE A 4 12.90 0.52 11.34
N ILE A 5 11.60 0.78 11.20
CA ILE A 5 10.63 -0.17 10.62
C ILE A 5 11.03 -0.51 9.18
N THR A 6 10.95 -1.78 8.82
CA THR A 6 11.25 -2.32 7.50
C THR A 6 10.15 -1.94 6.50
N ALA A 7 10.47 -1.99 5.20
CA ALA A 7 9.48 -1.79 4.14
C ALA A 7 8.28 -2.76 4.28
N ARG A 8 8.51 -4.01 4.72
CA ARG A 8 7.41 -4.95 4.95
C ARG A 8 6.54 -4.54 6.16
N GLU A 9 7.13 -4.05 7.24
CA GLU A 9 6.36 -3.52 8.38
C GLU A 9 5.51 -2.31 7.96
N VAL A 10 6.07 -1.34 7.24
CA VAL A 10 5.30 -0.17 6.74
C VAL A 10 4.18 -0.60 5.79
N SER A 11 4.44 -1.57 4.91
CA SER A 11 3.40 -2.04 3.99
C SER A 11 2.22 -2.71 4.69
N ARG A 12 2.46 -3.38 5.83
CA ARG A 12 1.38 -3.94 6.66
C ARG A 12 0.58 -2.84 7.32
N CYS A 13 1.25 -1.76 7.75
CA CYS A 13 0.55 -0.57 8.25
C CYS A 13 -0.38 0.06 7.20
N GLN A 14 0.00 0.01 5.91
CA GLN A 14 -0.84 0.43 4.79
C GLN A 14 -1.91 -0.61 4.37
N GLY A 15 -1.95 -1.77 5.03
CA GLY A 15 -2.90 -2.84 4.75
C GLY A 15 -2.61 -3.63 3.47
N PHE A 16 -1.39 -3.56 2.93
CA PHE A 16 -1.02 -4.41 1.81
C PHE A 16 -0.98 -5.89 2.25
N PRO A 17 -1.50 -6.82 1.43
CA PRO A 17 -1.29 -8.24 1.64
C PRO A 17 0.21 -8.58 1.65
N ASP A 18 0.62 -9.52 2.50
CA ASP A 18 2.04 -9.94 2.61
C ASP A 18 2.60 -10.52 1.30
N ARG A 19 1.73 -11.05 0.43
CA ARG A 19 2.05 -11.54 -0.92
C ARG A 19 2.23 -10.44 -1.97
N TYR A 20 1.94 -9.18 -1.63
CA TYR A 20 2.10 -8.07 -2.57
C TYR A 20 3.58 -7.77 -2.82
N ILE A 21 3.95 -7.67 -4.09
CA ILE A 21 5.32 -7.47 -4.57
C ILE A 21 5.46 -6.03 -5.09
N PHE A 22 6.39 -5.27 -4.51
CA PHE A 22 6.73 -3.91 -4.96
C PHE A 22 7.74 -3.92 -6.11
N LEU A 23 7.75 -2.85 -6.90
CA LEU A 23 8.67 -2.74 -8.04
C LEU A 23 10.10 -2.54 -7.58
N LYS A 24 11.02 -3.31 -8.17
CA LYS A 24 12.45 -3.28 -7.86
C LYS A 24 13.22 -2.20 -8.62
N ALA A 25 14.38 -1.81 -8.08
CA ALA A 25 15.41 -1.03 -8.78
C ALA A 25 16.57 -1.93 -9.22
N ASP A 26 17.45 -1.40 -10.07
CA ASP A 26 18.65 -2.09 -10.54
C ASP A 26 19.64 -2.34 -9.38
N ASP A 27 19.72 -1.40 -8.43
CA ASP A 27 20.58 -1.49 -7.24
C ASP A 27 19.77 -1.69 -5.95
N LEU A 28 20.29 -2.53 -5.04
CA LEU A 28 19.62 -2.89 -3.76
C LEU A 28 19.31 -1.68 -2.87
N LYS A 29 20.20 -0.68 -2.81
CA LYS A 29 19.98 0.53 -1.99
C LYS A 29 18.80 1.35 -2.50
N ASP A 30 18.66 1.44 -3.81
CA ASP A 30 17.59 2.20 -4.44
C ASP A 30 16.29 1.42 -4.49
N ASP A 31 16.35 0.09 -4.52
CA ASP A 31 15.20 -0.80 -4.35
C ASP A 31 14.48 -0.51 -3.02
N ILE A 32 15.23 -0.51 -1.91
CA ILE A 32 14.67 -0.23 -0.58
C ILE A 32 14.06 1.18 -0.49
N ARG A 33 14.78 2.22 -0.98
CA ARG A 33 14.26 3.60 -0.96
C ARG A 33 13.00 3.75 -1.82
N ARG A 34 12.97 3.11 -2.99
CA ARG A 34 11.80 3.13 -3.88
C ARG A 34 10.64 2.38 -3.26
N ALA A 35 10.86 1.27 -2.57
CA ALA A 35 9.81 0.56 -1.84
C ALA A 35 9.15 1.46 -0.80
N TYR A 36 9.93 2.16 0.04
CA TYR A 36 9.36 3.11 1.00
C TYR A 36 8.56 4.24 0.33
N LYS A 37 9.03 4.79 -0.80
CA LYS A 37 8.29 5.80 -1.56
C LYS A 37 6.98 5.24 -2.14
N GLN A 38 7.02 4.04 -2.74
CA GLN A 38 5.84 3.37 -3.28
C GLN A 38 4.79 3.13 -2.18
N ILE A 39 5.23 2.61 -1.03
CA ILE A 39 4.35 2.32 0.10
C ILE A 39 3.81 3.60 0.73
N GLY A 40 4.67 4.60 0.96
CA GLY A 40 4.31 5.85 1.63
C GLY A 40 3.36 6.72 0.82
N ASN A 41 3.51 6.73 -0.51
CA ASN A 41 2.65 7.50 -1.41
C ASN A 41 1.36 6.76 -1.80
N ALA A 42 1.25 5.46 -1.49
CA ALA A 42 0.05 4.68 -1.78
C ALA A 42 -1.10 5.04 -0.83
N VAL A 43 -2.33 4.87 -1.32
CA VAL A 43 -3.54 4.91 -0.49
C VAL A 43 -3.62 3.60 0.33
N PRO A 44 -3.94 3.66 1.64
CA PRO A 44 -4.17 2.45 2.43
C PRO A 44 -5.23 1.55 1.79
N VAL A 45 -4.93 0.25 1.68
CA VAL A 45 -5.82 -0.71 0.98
C VAL A 45 -7.22 -0.78 1.60
N PRO A 46 -7.39 -0.81 2.95
CA PRO A 46 -8.73 -0.84 3.55
C PRO A 46 -9.54 0.44 3.27
N LEU A 47 -8.86 1.58 3.17
CA LEU A 47 -9.52 2.86 2.86
C LEU A 47 -10.03 2.87 1.42
N ALA A 48 -9.19 2.46 0.47
CA ALA A 48 -9.59 2.35 -0.93
C ALA A 48 -10.78 1.39 -1.12
N LEU A 49 -10.82 0.27 -0.38
CA LEU A 49 -11.93 -0.67 -0.40
C LEU A 49 -13.24 -0.03 0.10
N ALA A 50 -13.21 0.64 1.25
CA ALA A 50 -14.40 1.29 1.82
C ALA A 50 -14.97 2.38 0.90
N LEU A 51 -14.08 3.16 0.26
CA LEU A 51 -14.48 4.16 -0.74
C LEU A 51 -15.12 3.50 -1.97
N GLY A 52 -14.54 2.41 -2.46
CA GLY A 52 -15.09 1.65 -3.59
C GLY A 52 -16.48 1.08 -3.30
N GLN A 53 -16.70 0.56 -2.09
CA GLN A 53 -18.02 0.09 -1.63
C GLN A 53 -19.04 1.22 -1.59
N SER A 54 -18.68 2.34 -0.96
CA SER A 54 -19.55 3.51 -0.86
C SER A 54 -19.94 4.06 -2.24
N LEU A 55 -18.99 4.07 -3.19
CA LEU A 55 -19.25 4.47 -4.57
C LEU A 55 -20.16 3.47 -5.29
N SER A 56 -19.94 2.17 -5.11
CA SER A 56 -20.78 1.12 -5.68
C SER A 56 -22.23 1.25 -5.22
N ASP A 57 -22.45 1.45 -3.92
CA ASP A 57 -23.78 1.62 -3.34
C ASP A 57 -24.51 2.84 -3.92
N ALA A 58 -23.79 3.97 -4.04
CA ALA A 58 -24.33 5.19 -4.65
C ALA A 58 -24.71 5.00 -6.12
N LEU A 59 -23.88 4.29 -6.88
CA LEU A 59 -24.17 3.98 -8.28
C LEU A 59 -25.40 3.07 -8.38
N ILE A 60 -25.45 1.96 -7.63
CA ILE A 60 -26.58 1.01 -7.65
C ILE A 60 -27.88 1.71 -7.25
N SER A 61 -27.87 2.59 -6.26
CA SER A 61 -29.07 3.35 -5.86
C SER A 61 -29.56 4.35 -6.92
N SER A 62 -28.72 4.70 -7.90
CA SER A 62 -29.06 5.64 -8.98
C SER A 62 -29.57 4.98 -10.26
N TRP A 63 -29.57 3.63 -10.32
CA TRP A 63 -30.19 2.84 -11.38
C TRP A 63 -31.66 2.55 -11.06
#